data_AF-A0A9D5WGD5-F1
#
_entry.id   AF-A0A9D5WGD5-F1
#
_cell.length_a   1.000
_cell.length_b   1.000
_cell.length_c   1.000
_cell.angle_alpha   90.00
_cell.angle_beta   90.00
_cell.angle_gamma   90.00
#
_symmetry.space_group_name_H-M   'P 1'
#
loop_
_entity.id
_entity.type
_entity.pdbx_description
1 polymer ?
#
loop_
_entity_poly.entity_id
_entity_poly.type
_entity_poly.pdbx_seq_one_letter_code
_entity_poly.pdbx_strand_id
1 'polypeptide(L)'
;MAVAMITIKNGIFEKCNGVKLEIFSSKFLITNGWECQVQNNGVIKCTAKELCIDGMHSIRYTIYPNGFAKLTLKVPNEPVREMKFGFVVKKGEVFGNGVLGLSDGFIDHRYAFFREENFQKFLRKYGITAVIHEDPNRIFCLRNGESEDNSYYMNLWTDGHAISIGKQEEMLNSFGKRFQGVVECISVNDANWALTRRLIKSGDKEVLSKNLFTFERNLDMLVGLPKLV
;
A
#
# COMPACT_ATOMS: atom_id res chain seq x y z
N MET A 1 -7.46 -9.23 1.57
CA MET A 1 -6.68 -9.17 0.33
C MET A 1 -5.24 -9.50 0.66
N ALA A 2 -4.77 -10.66 0.20
CA ALA A 2 -3.38 -11.06 0.32
C ALA A 2 -2.52 -10.37 -0.74
N VAL A 3 -1.25 -10.13 -0.40
CA VAL A 3 -0.28 -9.52 -1.31
C VAL A 3 0.90 -10.46 -1.44
N ALA A 4 1.21 -10.85 -2.67
CA ALA A 4 2.45 -11.55 -2.98
C ALA A 4 3.62 -10.58 -2.87
N MET A 5 4.64 -10.94 -2.09
CA MET A 5 5.84 -10.13 -1.87
C MET A 5 7.04 -10.80 -2.56
N ILE A 6 7.38 -10.31 -3.74
CA ILE A 6 8.44 -10.82 -4.59
C ILE A 6 9.71 -10.00 -4.35
N THR A 7 10.79 -10.66 -3.92
CA THR A 7 12.12 -10.06 -3.80
C THR A 7 12.78 -10.03 -5.17
N ILE A 8 13.23 -8.85 -5.58
CA ILE A 8 14.00 -8.63 -6.80
C ILE A 8 15.44 -8.33 -6.37
N LYS A 9 16.40 -9.04 -6.96
CA LYS A 9 17.82 -8.73 -6.84
C LYS A 9 18.48 -8.69 -8.20
N ASN A 10 19.32 -7.69 -8.45
CA ASN A 10 20.03 -7.53 -9.73
C ASN A 10 19.11 -7.68 -10.95
N GLY A 11 17.89 -7.15 -10.83
CA GLY A 11 16.88 -7.16 -11.89
C GLY A 11 16.18 -8.50 -12.16
N ILE A 12 16.39 -9.53 -11.35
CA ILE A 12 15.73 -10.84 -11.46
C ILE A 12 14.92 -11.18 -10.21
N PHE A 13 13.96 -12.10 -10.35
CA PHE A 13 13.20 -12.62 -9.22
C PHE A 13 14.05 -13.58 -8.40
N GLU A 14 14.15 -13.35 -7.09
CA GLU A 14 14.94 -14.18 -6.17
C GLU A 14 14.06 -15.00 -5.23
N LYS A 15 12.99 -14.41 -4.71
CA LYS A 15 12.11 -15.05 -3.72
C LYS A 15 10.68 -14.54 -3.85
N CYS A 16 9.69 -15.37 -3.53
CA CYS A 16 8.29 -14.95 -3.37
C CYS A 16 7.78 -15.38 -1.99
N ASN A 17 7.14 -14.48 -1.25
CA ASN A 17 6.53 -14.76 0.06
C ASN A 17 5.07 -14.29 0.09
N GLY A 18 4.30 -14.80 1.06
CA GLY A 18 3.00 -14.23 1.44
C GLY A 18 1.77 -14.87 0.78
N VAL A 19 1.93 -15.69 -0.25
CA VAL A 19 0.83 -16.43 -0.92
C VAL A 19 1.36 -17.73 -1.56
N LYS A 20 0.44 -18.59 -2.03
CA LYS A 20 0.79 -19.80 -2.79
C LYS A 20 1.45 -19.40 -4.11
N LEU A 21 2.61 -20.01 -4.36
CA LEU A 21 3.37 -19.85 -5.59
C LEU A 21 2.95 -20.94 -6.57
N GLU A 22 2.66 -20.56 -7.81
CA GLU A 22 2.26 -21.53 -8.85
C GLU A 22 3.46 -21.93 -9.71
N ILE A 23 4.20 -20.93 -10.20
CA ILE A 23 5.41 -21.13 -11.01
C ILE A 23 6.48 -20.12 -10.58
N PHE A 24 7.75 -20.54 -10.56
CA PHE A 24 8.85 -19.64 -10.25
C PHE A 24 10.16 -19.99 -10.95
N SER A 25 10.75 -18.96 -11.56
CA SER A 25 12.10 -18.92 -12.09
C SER A 25 12.64 -17.49 -11.94
N SER A 26 13.93 -17.28 -12.21
CA SER A 26 14.55 -15.97 -12.10
C SER A 26 13.98 -14.91 -13.04
N LYS A 27 13.38 -15.31 -14.17
CA LYS A 27 12.80 -14.39 -15.18
C LYS A 27 11.30 -14.51 -15.37
N PHE A 28 10.66 -15.47 -14.71
CA PHE A 28 9.24 -15.72 -14.88
C PHE A 28 8.64 -16.28 -13.59
N LEU A 29 7.51 -15.75 -13.16
CA LEU A 29 6.74 -16.33 -12.06
C LEU A 29 5.23 -16.15 -12.28
N ILE A 30 4.47 -17.07 -11.71
CA ILE A 30 3.01 -16.95 -11.57
C ILE A 30 2.68 -17.04 -10.08
N THR A 31 2.01 -16.01 -9.58
CA THR A 31 1.57 -15.96 -8.19
C THR A 31 0.37 -15.03 -8.05
N ASN A 32 -0.57 -15.39 -7.17
CA ASN A 32 -1.70 -14.52 -6.85
C ASN A 32 -2.56 -14.12 -8.07
N GLY A 33 -2.64 -14.98 -9.09
CA GLY A 33 -3.28 -14.67 -10.39
C GLY A 33 -2.53 -13.66 -11.27
N TRP A 34 -1.30 -13.31 -10.91
CA TRP A 34 -0.41 -12.50 -11.74
C TRP A 34 0.62 -13.37 -12.44
N GLU A 35 0.80 -13.12 -13.73
CA GLU A 35 1.87 -13.64 -14.56
C GLU A 35 2.94 -12.53 -14.73
N CYS A 36 4.16 -12.79 -14.26
CA CYS A 36 5.25 -11.83 -14.25
C CYS A 36 6.44 -12.31 -15.06
N GLN A 37 7.03 -11.42 -15.85
CA GLN A 37 8.20 -11.71 -16.68
C GLN A 37 9.23 -10.57 -16.62
N VAL A 38 10.51 -10.94 -16.52
CA VAL A 38 11.66 -10.05 -16.77
C VAL A 38 12.06 -10.15 -18.24
N GLN A 39 11.92 -9.06 -18.98
CA GLN A 39 12.27 -8.97 -20.39
C GLN A 39 13.80 -8.81 -20.58
N ASN A 40 14.30 -9.09 -21.79
CA ASN A 40 15.73 -9.00 -22.09
C ASN A 40 16.33 -7.60 -21.91
N ASN A 41 15.51 -6.56 -22.05
CA ASN A 41 15.89 -5.16 -21.81
C ASN A 41 15.77 -4.75 -20.33
N GLY A 42 15.55 -5.71 -19.41
CA GLY A 42 15.40 -5.45 -17.98
C GLY A 42 14.03 -4.94 -17.55
N VAL A 43 13.07 -4.76 -18.47
CA VAL A 43 11.70 -4.37 -18.12
C VAL A 43 11.01 -5.52 -17.40
N ILE A 44 10.39 -5.25 -16.26
CA ILE A 44 9.54 -6.23 -15.56
C ILE A 44 8.08 -5.95 -15.90
N LYS A 45 7.36 -6.95 -16.38
CA LYS A 45 5.91 -6.87 -16.67
C LYS A 45 5.17 -7.92 -15.88
N CYS A 46 4.17 -7.49 -15.14
CA CYS A 46 3.23 -8.36 -14.44
C CYS A 46 1.82 -8.08 -14.98
N THR A 47 1.11 -9.12 -15.39
CA THR A 47 -0.25 -9.03 -15.90
C THR A 47 -1.15 -9.98 -15.14
N ALA A 48 -2.31 -9.52 -14.72
CA ALA A 48 -3.41 -10.37 -14.29
C ALA A 48 -4.58 -10.19 -15.25
N LYS A 49 -5.36 -11.26 -15.43
CA LYS A 49 -6.54 -11.27 -16.30
C LYS A 49 -7.67 -12.02 -15.59
N GLU A 50 -8.89 -11.54 -15.78
CA GLU A 50 -10.08 -12.14 -15.19
C GLU A 50 -11.27 -11.98 -16.14
N LEU A 51 -12.09 -13.02 -16.26
CA LEU A 51 -13.31 -12.97 -17.05
C LEU A 51 -14.44 -12.36 -16.21
N CYS A 52 -14.92 -11.20 -16.63
CA CYS A 52 -16.05 -10.47 -16.05
C CYS A 52 -17.28 -10.58 -16.95
N ILE A 53 -18.42 -10.04 -16.48
CA ILE A 53 -19.72 -10.13 -17.18
C ILE A 53 -19.67 -9.47 -18.57
N ASP A 54 -18.91 -8.38 -18.67
CA ASP A 54 -18.68 -7.55 -19.86
C ASP A 54 -17.45 -7.96 -20.68
N GLY A 55 -16.72 -9.00 -20.25
CA GLY A 55 -15.63 -9.63 -20.99
C GLY A 55 -14.34 -9.74 -20.20
N MET A 56 -13.20 -9.88 -20.90
CA MET A 56 -11.91 -10.09 -20.26
C MET A 56 -11.30 -8.77 -19.77
N HIS A 57 -11.20 -8.63 -18.45
CA HIS A 57 -10.49 -7.51 -17.82
C HIS A 57 -9.03 -7.88 -17.66
N SER A 58 -8.14 -6.91 -17.82
CA SER A 58 -6.72 -7.13 -17.56
C SER A 58 -6.07 -5.94 -16.89
N ILE A 59 -5.31 -6.22 -15.85
CA ILE A 59 -4.48 -5.22 -15.17
C ILE A 59 -3.01 -5.56 -15.43
N ARG A 60 -2.21 -4.53 -15.70
CA ARG A 60 -0.79 -4.68 -16.02
C ARG A 60 0.04 -3.69 -15.23
N TYR A 61 1.03 -4.20 -14.51
CA TYR A 61 2.08 -3.42 -13.87
C TYR A 61 3.37 -3.58 -14.65
N THR A 62 3.99 -2.47 -15.05
CA THR A 62 5.26 -2.45 -15.78
C THR A 62 6.26 -1.61 -15.01
N ILE A 63 7.48 -2.13 -14.81
CA ILE A 63 8.62 -1.41 -14.23
C ILE A 63 9.72 -1.36 -15.29
N TYR A 64 10.20 -0.17 -15.59
CA TYR A 64 11.28 0.08 -16.54
C TYR A 64 12.64 0.16 -15.82
N PRO A 65 13.76 -0.11 -16.51
CA PRO A 65 15.10 -0.08 -15.89
C PRO A 65 15.50 1.26 -15.27
N ASN A 66 14.94 2.37 -15.75
CA ASN A 66 15.13 3.70 -15.16
C ASN A 66 14.25 3.94 -13.91
N GLY A 67 13.60 2.89 -13.42
CA GLY A 67 12.69 2.93 -12.29
C GLY A 67 11.37 3.65 -12.55
N PHE A 68 11.02 4.04 -13.77
CA PHE A 68 9.65 4.44 -14.07
C PHE A 68 8.73 3.22 -13.96
N ALA A 69 7.55 3.36 -13.37
CA ALA A 69 6.55 2.29 -13.32
C ALA A 69 5.17 2.79 -13.70
N LYS A 70 4.34 1.88 -14.23
CA LYS A 70 2.97 2.15 -14.67
C LYS A 70 2.06 0.97 -14.38
N LEU A 71 0.91 1.25 -13.78
CA LEU A 71 -0.22 0.34 -13.58
C LEU A 71 -1.36 0.77 -14.50
N THR A 72 -1.79 -0.13 -15.38
CA THR A 72 -2.87 0.11 -16.33
C THR A 72 -3.96 -0.94 -16.22
N LEU A 73 -5.21 -0.52 -16.42
CA LEU A 73 -6.38 -1.40 -16.48
C LEU A 73 -7.00 -1.31 -17.87
N LYS A 74 -7.29 -2.47 -18.46
CA LYS A 74 -8.01 -2.61 -19.71
C LYS A 74 -9.31 -3.37 -19.43
N VAL A 75 -10.41 -2.65 -19.61
CA VAL A 75 -11.78 -3.16 -19.63
C VAL A 75 -12.20 -3.33 -21.10
N PRO A 76 -13.02 -4.34 -21.44
CA PRO A 76 -13.60 -4.48 -22.77
C PRO A 76 -14.29 -3.20 -23.24
N ASN A 77 -14.15 -2.86 -24.53
CA ASN A 77 -14.78 -1.68 -25.15
C ASN A 77 -14.38 -0.30 -24.57
N GLU A 78 -13.53 -0.22 -23.55
CA GLU A 78 -13.01 1.02 -22.99
C GLU A 78 -11.56 1.28 -23.41
N PRO A 79 -11.11 2.55 -23.47
CA PRO A 79 -9.67 2.84 -23.57
C PRO A 79 -8.91 2.31 -22.35
N VAL A 80 -7.61 2.03 -22.52
CA VAL A 80 -6.75 1.61 -21.41
C VAL A 80 -6.67 2.76 -20.39
N ARG A 81 -7.03 2.49 -19.14
CA ARG A 81 -6.98 3.45 -18.05
C ARG A 81 -5.64 3.37 -17.34
N GLU A 82 -5.03 4.52 -17.06
CA GLU A 82 -3.81 4.60 -16.25
C GLU A 82 -4.19 4.79 -14.79
N MET A 83 -4.00 3.75 -13.98
CA MET A 83 -4.39 3.78 -12.57
C MET A 83 -3.34 4.45 -11.70
N LYS A 84 -2.06 4.22 -12.02
CA LYS A 84 -0.92 4.77 -11.28
C LYS A 84 0.31 4.79 -12.16
N PHE A 85 1.09 5.86 -12.13
CA PHE A 85 2.38 5.92 -12.80
C PHE A 85 3.35 6.84 -12.07
N GLY A 86 4.64 6.71 -12.36
CA GLY A 86 5.69 7.53 -11.78
C GLY A 86 6.96 6.73 -11.47
N PHE A 87 8.01 7.43 -11.07
CA PHE A 87 9.26 6.80 -10.68
C PHE A 87 9.13 6.06 -9.36
N VAL A 88 9.54 4.80 -9.28
CA VAL A 88 9.58 3.92 -8.09
C VAL A 88 10.92 3.88 -7.37
N VAL A 89 11.90 4.56 -7.94
CA VAL A 89 13.21 4.86 -7.35
C VAL A 89 13.45 6.37 -7.47
N LYS A 90 14.51 6.89 -6.86
CA LYS A 90 14.88 8.31 -7.03
C LYS A 90 15.15 8.60 -8.51
N LYS A 91 14.65 9.74 -9.01
CA LYS A 91 14.82 10.13 -10.42
C LYS A 91 16.31 10.16 -10.78
N GLY A 92 16.68 9.45 -11.84
CA GLY A 92 18.06 9.33 -12.31
C GLY A 92 18.80 8.08 -11.81
N GLU A 93 18.20 7.32 -10.88
CA GLU A 93 18.76 6.04 -10.42
C GLU A 93 18.24 4.87 -11.26
N VAL A 94 19.04 3.80 -11.31
CA VAL A 94 18.68 2.57 -12.00
C VAL A 94 17.88 1.70 -11.03
N PHE A 95 16.85 1.04 -11.56
CA PHE A 95 16.07 0.09 -10.77
C PHE A 95 16.99 -1.02 -10.23
N GLY A 96 16.96 -1.20 -8.91
CA GLY A 96 17.87 -2.10 -8.20
C GLY A 96 17.14 -3.18 -7.39
N ASN A 97 17.71 -3.52 -6.24
CA ASN A 97 17.15 -4.50 -5.33
C ASN A 97 15.92 -3.94 -4.59
N GLY A 98 14.90 -4.77 -4.43
CA GLY A 98 13.67 -4.33 -3.80
C GLY A 98 12.61 -5.41 -3.68
N VAL A 99 11.40 -4.95 -3.39
CA VAL A 99 10.23 -5.81 -3.25
C VAL A 99 9.12 -5.32 -4.18
N LEU A 100 8.65 -6.23 -5.02
CA LEU A 100 7.45 -6.11 -5.83
C LEU A 100 6.27 -6.71 -5.07
N GLY A 101 5.26 -5.89 -4.78
CA GLY A 101 4.00 -6.30 -4.17
C GLY A 101 2.90 -6.42 -5.21
N LEU A 102 2.17 -7.56 -5.23
CA LEU A 102 1.06 -7.83 -6.15
C LEU A 102 -0.18 -8.29 -5.37
N SER A 103 -1.25 -7.50 -5.40
CA SER A 103 -2.47 -7.82 -4.65
C SER A 103 -3.34 -8.88 -5.33
N ASP A 104 -4.13 -9.61 -4.55
CA ASP A 104 -5.26 -10.41 -5.03
C ASP A 104 -6.53 -9.56 -5.15
N GLY A 105 -7.67 -10.24 -5.28
CA GLY A 105 -9.00 -9.65 -5.27
C GLY A 105 -9.52 -9.34 -6.67
N PHE A 106 -10.64 -8.61 -6.70
CA PHE A 106 -11.32 -8.17 -7.92
C PHE A 106 -10.35 -7.43 -8.84
N ILE A 107 -10.26 -7.90 -10.09
CA ILE A 107 -9.32 -7.40 -11.10
C ILE A 107 -9.28 -5.86 -11.22
N ASP A 108 -10.43 -5.20 -11.11
CA ASP A 108 -10.59 -3.74 -11.23
C ASP A 108 -10.08 -2.95 -10.02
N HIS A 109 -9.86 -3.64 -8.90
CA HIS A 109 -9.36 -3.06 -7.65
C HIS A 109 -7.97 -3.59 -7.27
N ARG A 110 -7.37 -4.42 -8.12
CA ARG A 110 -6.01 -4.89 -7.88
C ARG A 110 -5.03 -3.73 -7.91
N TYR A 111 -4.03 -3.83 -7.06
CA TYR A 111 -2.93 -2.88 -7.00
C TYR A 111 -1.59 -3.61 -7.01
N ALA A 112 -0.57 -2.89 -7.47
CA ALA A 112 0.80 -3.33 -7.47
C ALA A 112 1.73 -2.20 -7.06
N PHE A 113 2.86 -2.54 -6.48
CA PHE A 113 3.88 -1.56 -6.11
C PHE A 113 5.28 -2.16 -6.19
N PHE A 114 6.27 -1.31 -6.38
CA PHE A 114 7.67 -1.62 -6.12
C PHE A 114 8.18 -0.73 -5.00
N ARG A 115 9.03 -1.30 -4.14
CA ARG A 115 9.73 -0.58 -3.06
C ARG A 115 11.19 -0.99 -3.07
N GLU A 116 12.08 -0.01 -3.08
CA GLU A 116 13.51 -0.24 -2.92
C GLU A 116 13.81 -0.91 -1.58
N GLU A 117 14.89 -1.69 -1.53
CA GLU A 117 15.25 -2.47 -0.34
C GLU A 117 15.40 -1.58 0.91
N ASN A 118 16.05 -0.42 0.78
CA ASN A 118 16.24 0.52 1.89
C ASN A 118 14.91 1.09 2.38
N PHE A 119 14.02 1.47 1.45
CA PHE A 119 12.68 1.94 1.79
C PHE A 119 11.87 0.83 2.48
N GLN A 120 11.95 -0.41 1.99
CA GLN A 120 11.25 -1.54 2.59
C GLN A 120 11.78 -1.90 3.99
N LYS A 121 13.10 -1.78 4.22
CA LYS A 121 13.72 -1.91 5.56
C LYS A 121 13.23 -0.81 6.50
N PHE A 122 13.17 0.43 6.01
CA PHE A 122 12.62 1.56 6.75
C PHE A 122 11.17 1.30 7.18
N LEU A 123 10.27 0.91 6.25
CA LEU A 123 8.88 0.61 6.61
C LEU A 123 8.78 -0.48 7.69
N ARG A 124 9.59 -1.54 7.60
CA ARG A 124 9.64 -2.60 8.63
C ARG A 124 10.10 -2.08 9.98
N LYS A 125 11.15 -1.24 10.01
CA LYS A 125 11.68 -0.63 11.23
C LYS A 125 10.63 0.16 12.00
N TYR A 126 9.68 0.79 11.31
CA TYR A 126 8.59 1.56 11.93
C TYR A 126 7.26 0.79 12.01
N GLY A 127 7.23 -0.46 11.53
CA GLY A 127 6.04 -1.30 11.47
C GLY A 127 4.95 -0.76 10.53
N ILE A 128 5.31 0.05 9.54
CA ILE A 128 4.38 0.64 8.59
C ILE A 128 3.83 -0.47 7.69
N THR A 129 2.51 -0.66 7.71
CA THR A 129 1.82 -1.72 6.98
C THR A 129 1.44 -1.31 5.57
N ALA A 130 1.16 -0.02 5.36
CA ALA A 130 0.82 0.52 4.04
C ALA A 130 1.40 1.92 3.82
N VAL A 131 1.72 2.22 2.57
CA VAL A 131 2.08 3.56 2.11
C VAL A 131 0.98 4.02 1.16
N ILE A 132 0.29 5.09 1.55
CA ILE A 132 -0.81 5.71 0.81
C ILE A 132 -0.24 6.93 0.09
N HIS A 133 -0.24 6.90 -1.24
CA HIS A 133 0.34 7.96 -2.05
C HIS A 133 -0.67 9.07 -2.28
N GLU A 134 -1.02 9.75 -1.20
CA GLU A 134 -1.99 10.84 -1.13
C GLU A 134 -1.39 12.01 -0.34
N ASP A 135 -1.98 13.20 -0.52
CA ASP A 135 -1.53 14.41 0.16
C ASP A 135 -1.70 14.27 1.68
N PRO A 136 -0.62 14.40 2.47
CA PRO A 136 -0.73 14.41 3.93
C PRO A 136 -1.41 15.69 4.46
N ASN A 137 -1.50 16.77 3.68
CA ASN A 137 -2.10 18.04 4.07
C ASN A 137 -3.62 18.01 3.87
N ARG A 138 -4.30 17.29 4.76
CA ARG A 138 -5.73 17.03 4.66
C ARG A 138 -6.38 16.87 6.02
N ILE A 139 -7.70 16.70 5.99
CA ILE A 139 -8.47 16.34 7.17
C ILE A 139 -8.40 14.82 7.38
N PHE A 140 -7.98 14.41 8.58
CA PHE A 140 -8.04 13.05 9.08
C PHE A 140 -9.09 12.96 10.18
N CYS A 141 -10.01 12.00 10.09
CA CYS A 141 -10.97 11.76 11.17
C CYS A 141 -10.59 10.48 11.93
N LEU A 142 -10.12 10.68 13.17
CA LEU A 142 -9.69 9.64 14.08
C LEU A 142 -10.88 9.14 14.89
N ARG A 143 -11.07 7.83 14.90
CA ARG A 143 -12.15 7.17 15.65
C ARG A 143 -11.57 6.50 16.87
N ASN A 144 -12.12 6.80 18.04
CA ASN A 144 -11.68 6.29 19.33
C ASN A 144 -12.86 5.89 20.21
N GLY A 145 -12.85 4.69 20.78
CA GLY A 145 -13.87 4.23 21.70
C GLY A 145 -13.63 2.82 22.19
N GLU A 146 -14.24 2.47 23.31
CA GLU A 146 -14.12 1.17 23.95
C GLU A 146 -15.41 0.77 24.67
N SER A 147 -15.63 -0.54 24.73
CA SER A 147 -16.66 -1.26 25.50
C SER A 147 -16.01 -2.54 26.02
N GLU A 148 -16.68 -3.29 26.90
CA GLU A 148 -16.13 -4.48 27.61
C GLU A 148 -15.14 -5.31 26.77
N ASP A 149 -15.58 -5.79 25.60
CA ASP A 149 -14.76 -6.65 24.74
C ASP A 149 -14.35 -6.00 23.40
N ASN A 150 -14.65 -4.72 23.17
CA ASN A 150 -14.45 -4.10 21.85
C ASN A 150 -13.79 -2.74 21.96
N SER A 151 -12.76 -2.50 21.15
CA SER A 151 -12.15 -1.20 21.04
C SER A 151 -11.81 -0.83 19.61
N TYR A 152 -11.80 0.48 19.36
CA TYR A 152 -11.33 1.09 18.13
C TYR A 152 -10.47 2.27 18.55
N TYR A 153 -9.19 2.24 18.21
CA TYR A 153 -8.24 3.28 18.59
C TYR A 153 -7.47 3.78 17.37
N MET A 154 -7.47 5.09 17.15
CA MET A 154 -6.73 5.76 16.11
C MET A 154 -5.86 6.88 16.66
N ASN A 155 -4.61 6.89 16.20
CA ASN A 155 -3.64 7.95 16.46
C ASN A 155 -3.14 8.53 15.13
N LEU A 156 -2.74 9.80 15.16
CA LEU A 156 -2.13 10.53 14.06
C LEU A 156 -0.80 11.11 14.53
N TRP A 157 0.23 10.97 13.70
CA TRP A 157 1.49 11.69 13.81
C TRP A 157 1.79 12.35 12.48
N THR A 158 2.45 13.50 12.48
CA THR A 158 2.85 14.23 11.28
C THR A 158 4.06 15.11 11.60
N ASP A 159 4.82 15.47 10.57
CA ASP A 159 5.88 16.49 10.66
C ASP A 159 5.37 17.92 10.49
N GLY A 160 4.11 18.10 10.07
CA GLY A 160 3.47 19.41 9.92
C GLY A 160 2.67 19.85 11.15
N HIS A 161 1.76 20.79 10.92
CA HIS A 161 0.86 21.35 11.92
C HIS A 161 -0.49 20.61 11.93
N ALA A 162 -0.86 20.06 13.08
CA ALA A 162 -2.12 19.35 13.28
C ALA A 162 -3.04 20.16 14.20
N ILE A 163 -4.25 20.49 13.73
CA ILE A 163 -5.25 21.26 14.47
C ILE A 163 -6.56 20.46 14.53
N SER A 164 -7.09 20.24 15.73
CA SER A 164 -8.42 19.67 15.92
C SER A 164 -9.47 20.66 15.43
N ILE A 165 -10.31 20.26 14.48
CA ILE A 165 -11.34 21.11 13.85
C ILE A 165 -12.76 20.68 14.18
N GLY A 166 -12.93 19.57 14.89
CA GLY A 166 -14.23 19.08 15.29
C GLY A 166 -14.15 17.76 16.03
N LYS A 167 -15.05 17.57 16.98
CA LYS A 167 -15.18 16.35 17.76
C LYS A 167 -16.67 16.04 17.92
N GLN A 168 -17.06 14.82 17.62
CA GLN A 168 -18.44 14.38 17.77
C GLN A 168 -18.51 12.96 18.29
N GLU A 169 -19.59 12.67 19.00
CA GLU A 169 -19.91 11.31 19.41
C GLU A 169 -20.54 10.55 18.24
N GLU A 170 -20.10 9.31 18.02
CA GLU A 170 -20.65 8.42 16.99
C GLU A 170 -20.73 6.98 17.48
N MET A 171 -21.63 6.21 16.86
CA MET A 171 -21.65 4.75 16.99
C MET A 171 -20.51 4.15 16.15
N LEU A 172 -19.48 3.65 16.83
CA LEU A 172 -18.38 2.94 16.20
C LEU A 172 -18.74 1.47 15.97
N ASN A 173 -17.95 0.78 15.15
CA ASN A 173 -18.10 -0.64 14.88
C ASN A 173 -16.76 -1.36 14.97
N SER A 174 -16.72 -2.44 15.75
CA SER A 174 -15.61 -3.40 15.77
C SER A 174 -16.16 -4.78 15.41
N PHE A 175 -15.77 -5.30 14.24
CA PHE A 175 -16.17 -6.62 13.73
C PHE A 175 -17.68 -6.93 13.83
N GLY A 176 -18.54 -5.94 13.56
CA GLY A 176 -20.00 -6.07 13.62
C GLY A 176 -20.63 -5.61 14.93
N LYS A 177 -19.85 -5.49 16.02
CA LYS A 177 -20.33 -4.98 17.32
C LYS A 177 -20.30 -3.46 17.36
N ARG A 178 -21.44 -2.84 17.68
CA ARG A 178 -21.57 -1.38 17.76
C ARG A 178 -21.44 -0.89 19.19
N PHE A 179 -20.72 0.21 19.40
CA PHE A 179 -20.54 0.85 20.71
C PHE A 179 -20.33 2.36 20.55
N GLN A 180 -20.57 3.11 21.60
CA GLN A 180 -20.37 4.55 21.59
C GLN A 180 -18.87 4.87 21.52
N GLY A 181 -18.51 5.83 20.69
CA GLY A 181 -17.18 6.38 20.65
C GLY A 181 -17.19 7.81 20.15
N VAL A 182 -16.00 8.28 19.84
CA VAL A 182 -15.74 9.66 19.44
C VAL A 182 -15.02 9.66 18.11
N VAL A 183 -15.45 10.56 17.24
CA VAL A 183 -14.73 10.92 16.02
C VAL A 183 -14.19 12.33 16.19
N GLU A 184 -12.86 12.45 16.13
CA GLU A 184 -12.16 13.73 16.11
C GLU A 184 -11.56 13.96 14.73
N CYS A 185 -11.93 15.06 14.08
CA CYS A 185 -11.36 15.45 12.80
C CYS A 185 -10.24 16.47 13.01
N ILE A 186 -9.09 16.19 12.43
CA ILE A 186 -7.85 16.94 12.57
C ILE A 186 -7.42 17.41 11.18
N SER A 187 -7.25 18.72 11.01
CA SER A 187 -6.66 19.32 9.82
C SER A 187 -5.13 19.30 9.95
N VAL A 188 -4.46 18.68 8.99
CA VAL A 188 -2.99 18.67 8.88
C VAL A 188 -2.57 19.62 7.78
N ASN A 189 -1.58 20.47 8.05
CA ASN A 189 -1.02 21.44 7.11
C ASN A 189 0.51 21.46 7.21
N ASP A 190 1.19 21.92 6.16
CA ASP A 190 2.64 22.02 6.05
C ASP A 190 3.42 20.73 6.39
N ALA A 191 2.85 19.58 6.04
CA ALA A 191 3.39 18.25 6.28
C ALA A 191 3.96 17.62 4.99
N ASN A 192 5.08 16.90 5.12
CA ASN A 192 5.56 15.98 4.08
C ASN A 192 5.01 14.57 4.28
N TRP A 193 4.59 14.24 5.51
CA TRP A 193 3.97 12.96 5.80
C TRP A 193 2.97 13.04 6.96
N ALA A 194 2.01 12.12 6.92
CA ALA A 194 1.12 11.84 8.04
C ALA A 194 1.07 10.32 8.25
N LEU A 195 1.23 9.87 9.50
CA LEU A 195 1.14 8.47 9.88
C LEU A 195 -0.12 8.27 10.72
N THR A 196 -1.00 7.39 10.28
CA THR A 196 -2.11 6.92 11.11
C THR A 196 -1.80 5.53 11.65
N ARG A 197 -2.07 5.31 12.95
CA ARG A 197 -2.17 3.96 13.51
C ARG A 197 -3.63 3.71 13.82
N ARG A 198 -4.12 2.54 13.45
CA ARG A 198 -5.46 2.07 13.78
C ARG A 198 -5.35 0.68 14.40
N LEU A 199 -5.99 0.53 15.55
CA LEU A 199 -6.12 -0.73 16.29
C LEU A 199 -7.61 -1.00 16.47
N ILE A 200 -8.07 -2.17 16.03
CA ILE A 200 -9.46 -2.63 16.21
C ILE A 200 -9.40 -3.95 16.96
N LYS A 201 -10.10 -4.05 18.09
CA LYS A 201 -10.22 -5.29 18.88
C LYS A 201 -11.66 -5.71 19.07
N SER A 202 -11.93 -7.01 19.03
CA SER A 202 -13.19 -7.62 19.47
C SER A 202 -12.91 -9.02 19.99
N GLY A 203 -12.94 -9.21 21.31
CA GLY A 203 -12.47 -10.44 21.97
C GLY A 203 -11.03 -10.77 21.54
N ASP A 204 -10.82 -11.99 21.03
CA ASP A 204 -9.51 -12.45 20.54
C ASP A 204 -9.12 -11.90 19.16
N LYS A 205 -10.02 -11.19 18.47
CA LYS A 205 -9.73 -10.63 17.14
C LYS A 205 -9.06 -9.26 17.29
N GLU A 206 -7.89 -9.13 16.70
CA GLU A 206 -7.15 -7.86 16.64
C GLU A 206 -6.72 -7.55 15.21
N VAL A 207 -6.91 -6.30 14.79
CA VAL A 207 -6.33 -5.76 13.55
C VAL A 207 -5.56 -4.49 13.89
N LEU A 208 -4.26 -4.52 13.62
CA LEU A 208 -3.38 -3.36 13.69
C LEU A 208 -2.96 -2.95 12.27
N SER A 209 -3.16 -1.68 11.94
CA SER A 209 -2.66 -1.08 10.70
C SER A 209 -1.96 0.24 10.97
N LYS A 210 -0.81 0.45 10.34
CA LYS A 210 -0.06 1.72 10.33
C LYS A 210 0.06 2.20 8.88
N ASN A 211 -0.64 3.27 8.53
CA ASN A 211 -0.69 3.79 7.17
C ASN A 211 0.06 5.12 7.10
N LEU A 212 1.12 5.15 6.29
CA LEU A 212 1.91 6.34 6.00
C LEU A 212 1.34 7.03 4.75
N PHE A 213 0.82 8.23 4.91
CA PHE A 213 0.39 9.12 3.84
C PHE A 213 1.55 10.02 3.46
N THR A 214 2.03 9.91 2.22
CA THR A 214 3.11 10.76 1.72
C THR A 214 3.26 10.65 0.20
N PHE A 215 3.64 11.75 -0.43
CA PHE A 215 4.21 11.73 -1.78
C PHE A 215 5.73 11.46 -1.77
N GLU A 216 6.37 11.67 -0.62
CA GLU A 216 7.81 11.58 -0.48
C GLU A 216 8.33 10.16 -0.52
N ARG A 217 9.47 10.04 -1.20
CA ARG A 217 10.23 8.78 -1.32
C ARG A 217 11.63 8.91 -0.76
N ASN A 218 12.09 10.15 -0.57
CA ASN A 218 13.35 10.41 0.10
C ASN A 218 13.17 10.13 1.60
N LEU A 219 13.92 9.16 2.11
CA LEU A 219 13.91 8.80 3.53
C LEU A 219 14.37 9.96 4.43
N ASP A 220 15.21 10.86 3.92
CA ASP A 220 15.67 12.04 4.66
C ASP A 220 14.53 13.03 4.96
N MET A 221 13.44 12.96 4.18
CA MET A 221 12.23 13.77 4.38
C MET A 221 11.20 13.09 5.30
N LEU A 222 11.44 11.83 5.72
CA LEU A 222 10.55 11.05 6.58
C LEU A 222 11.11 10.92 8.01
N VAL A 223 11.70 12.00 8.51
CA VAL A 223 12.24 12.11 9.87
C VAL A 223 11.12 12.29 10.90
N GLY A 224 11.37 11.91 12.15
CA GLY A 224 10.42 12.11 13.25
C GLY A 224 9.31 11.05 13.37
N LEU A 225 9.25 10.06 12.47
CA LEU A 225 8.28 8.96 12.60
C LEU A 225 8.46 8.23 13.95
N PRO A 226 7.36 7.95 14.66
CA PRO A 226 7.44 7.30 15.96
C PRO A 226 7.85 5.83 15.78
N LYS A 227 8.88 5.40 16.52
CA LYS A 227 9.20 3.97 16.68
C LYS A 227 8.14 3.35 17.60
N LEU A 228 7.04 2.95 17.00
CA LEU A 228 5.96 2.26 17.70
C LEU A 228 6.33 0.78 17.77
N VAL A 229 7.06 0.41 18.83
CA VAL A 229 7.39 -0.98 19.20
C VAL A 229 6.10 -1.75 19.44
#